data_AF-A0A947Z749-F1
#
_entry.id   AF-A0A947Z749-F1
#
_cell.length_a   1.000
_cell.length_b   1.000
_cell.length_c   1.000
_cell.angle_alpha   90.00
_cell.angle_beta   90.00
_cell.angle_gamma   90.00
#
_symmetry.space_group_name_H-M   'P 1'
#
loop_
_entity.id
_entity.type
_entity.pdbx_description
1 polymer ?
#
loop_
_entity_poly.entity_id
_entity_poly.type
_entity_poly.pdbx_seq_one_letter_code
_entity_poly.pdbx_strand_id
1 'polypeptide(L)'
;MELSELLDWVVPFAERLPVLRGIIGFIVVFFLPGFAFRFNKLGFPRKLLSGRTSTIITTMDSPPLLMRTLFFDMSVQVFKHGILNFCGLKVKKVMRIGSVRKSSPARRSTWLNQCSTLGRTWK
;
A
#
# COMPACT_ATOMS: atom_id res chain seq x y z
N MET A 1 24.17 6.77 12.79
CA MET A 1 23.66 6.91 11.42
C MET A 1 22.55 7.91 11.48
N GLU A 2 22.83 9.12 11.03
CA GLU A 2 21.87 10.23 11.01
C GLU A 2 20.81 10.00 9.92
N LEU A 3 19.61 10.55 10.08
CA LEU A 3 18.53 10.39 9.09
C LEU A 3 18.95 10.92 7.71
N SER A 4 19.80 11.96 7.67
CA SER A 4 20.41 12.49 6.46
C SER A 4 21.26 11.47 5.72
N GLU A 5 22.15 10.75 6.42
CA GLU A 5 23.02 9.73 5.82
C GLU A 5 22.24 8.57 5.20
N LEU A 6 21.12 8.18 5.83
CA LEU A 6 20.23 7.16 5.29
C LEU A 6 19.51 7.67 4.03
N LEU A 7 19.06 8.93 4.02
CA LEU A 7 18.39 9.53 2.87
C LEU A 7 19.34 9.69 1.68
N ASP A 8 20.61 10.00 1.92
CA ASP A 8 21.64 10.09 0.88
C ASP A 8 21.84 8.75 0.14
N TRP A 9 21.58 7.63 0.80
CA TRP A 9 21.60 6.30 0.18
C TRP A 9 20.27 5.95 -0.52
N VAL A 10 19.15 6.28 0.12
CA VAL A 10 17.82 5.82 -0.32
C VAL A 10 17.29 6.65 -1.49
N VAL A 11 17.48 7.97 -1.47
CA VAL A 11 16.91 8.88 -2.48
C VAL A 11 17.49 8.60 -3.88
N PRO A 12 18.81 8.48 -4.09
CA PRO A 12 19.37 8.17 -5.41
C PRO A 12 18.92 6.80 -5.94
N PHE A 13 18.74 5.82 -5.05
CA PHE A 13 18.23 4.49 -5.42
C PHE A 13 16.76 4.55 -5.86
N ALA A 14 15.93 5.28 -5.11
CA ALA A 14 14.52 5.48 -5.44
C ALA A 14 14.35 6.28 -6.75
N GLU A 15 15.20 7.27 -7.00
CA GLU A 15 15.17 8.08 -8.23
C GLU A 15 15.51 7.28 -9.49
N ARG A 16 16.41 6.29 -9.37
CA ARG A 16 16.81 5.40 -10.47
C ARG A 16 15.74 4.36 -10.85
N LEU A 17 14.73 4.17 -10.00
CA LEU A 17 13.64 3.21 -10.21
C LEU A 17 12.30 3.96 -10.35
N PRO A 18 11.86 4.23 -11.60
CA PRO A 18 10.66 5.05 -11.86
C PRO A 18 9.41 4.59 -11.10
N VAL A 19 9.27 3.28 -10.91
CA VAL A 19 8.16 2.67 -10.17
C VAL A 19 8.22 3.01 -8.67
N LEU A 20 9.40 2.92 -8.04
CA LEU A 20 9.55 3.26 -6.62
C LEU A 20 9.32 4.75 -6.39
N ARG A 21 9.87 5.61 -7.26
CA ARG A 21 9.62 7.05 -7.24
C ARG A 21 8.12 7.37 -7.34
N GLY A 22 7.40 6.72 -8.25
CA GLY A 22 5.95 6.90 -8.41
C GLY A 22 5.16 6.50 -7.16
N ILE A 23 5.50 5.36 -6.54
CA ILE A 23 4.84 4.87 -5.32
C ILE A 23 5.12 5.80 -4.13
N ILE A 24 6.38 6.19 -3.93
CA ILE A 24 6.76 7.08 -2.84
C ILE A 24 6.11 8.45 -3.04
N GLY A 25 6.16 9.00 -4.26
CA GLY A 25 5.50 10.26 -4.60
C GLY A 25 4.00 10.22 -4.33
N PHE A 26 3.31 9.13 -4.71
CA PHE A 26 1.90 8.94 -4.38
C PHE A 26 1.67 8.93 -2.86
N ILE A 27 2.47 8.19 -2.10
CA ILE A 27 2.29 8.10 -0.64
C ILE A 27 2.52 9.48 0.00
N VAL A 28 3.58 10.18 -0.38
CA VAL A 28 3.88 11.50 0.16
C VAL A 28 2.75 12.47 -0.18
N VAL A 29 2.31 12.55 -1.43
CA VAL A 29 1.28 13.53 -1.84
C VAL A 29 -0.09 13.24 -1.21
N PHE A 30 -0.53 11.99 -1.16
CA PHE A 30 -1.89 11.66 -0.72
C PHE A 30 -2.02 11.42 0.79
N PHE A 31 -0.90 11.29 1.51
CA PHE A 31 -0.88 11.02 2.95
C PHE A 31 -0.12 12.07 3.77
N LEU A 32 -0.03 13.31 3.29
CA LEU A 32 0.62 14.42 4.00
C LEU A 32 -0.07 14.78 5.33
N PRO A 33 0.70 15.24 6.34
CA PRO A 33 0.14 15.91 7.50
C PRO A 33 -0.65 17.15 7.06
N GLY A 34 -1.75 17.43 7.75
CA GLY A 34 -2.68 18.51 7.41
C GLY A 34 -3.87 18.06 6.56
N PHE A 35 -3.67 17.08 5.66
CA PHE A 35 -4.70 16.46 4.82
C PHE A 35 -5.15 15.09 5.34
N ALA A 36 -4.21 14.16 5.54
CA ALA A 36 -4.54 12.78 5.91
C ALA A 36 -4.55 12.52 7.42
N PHE A 37 -3.70 13.23 8.16
CA PHE A 37 -3.66 13.22 9.62
C PHE A 37 -3.13 14.57 10.16
N ARG A 38 -3.31 14.83 11.45
CA ARG A 38 -2.68 15.96 12.17
C ARG A 38 -2.26 15.52 13.56
N PHE A 39 -1.08 15.88 14.01
CA PHE A 39 -0.71 15.66 15.40
C PHE A 39 -1.42 16.66 16.32
N ASN A 40 -1.93 16.18 17.45
CA ASN A 40 -2.43 17.06 18.51
C ASN A 40 -1.27 17.58 19.37
N LYS A 41 -1.56 18.47 20.32
CA LYS A 41 -0.55 19.05 21.24
C LYS A 41 0.19 18.00 22.08
N LEU A 42 -0.38 16.81 22.24
CA LEU A 42 0.21 15.69 22.98
C LEU A 42 1.00 14.72 22.07
N GLY A 43 1.14 15.04 20.77
CA GLY A 43 1.86 14.20 19.81
C GLY A 43 1.07 13.02 19.25
N PHE A 44 -0.22 12.87 19.59
CA PHE A 44 -1.06 11.80 19.04
C PHE A 44 -1.65 12.19 17.67
N PRO A 45 -1.67 11.25 16.70
CA PRO A 45 -2.23 11.52 15.37
C PRO A 45 -3.77 11.53 15.42
N ARG A 46 -4.36 12.66 15.05
CA ARG A 46 -5.77 12.78 14.68
C ARG A 46 -5.96 12.36 13.22
N LYS A 47 -6.81 11.37 13.00
CA LYS A 47 -7.07 10.73 11.70
C LYS A 47 -8.09 11.52 10.88
N LEU A 48 -7.67 12.15 9.79
CA LEU A 48 -8.53 13.04 9.00
C LEU A 48 -9.31 12.32 7.90
N LEU A 49 -8.89 11.11 7.51
CA LEU A 49 -9.59 10.29 6.51
C LEU A 49 -10.55 9.26 7.15
N SER A 50 -10.91 9.46 8.42
CA SER A 50 -11.84 8.61 9.15
C SER A 50 -13.20 8.52 8.47
N GLY A 51 -13.86 7.36 8.57
CA GLY A 51 -15.16 7.11 7.92
C GLY A 51 -15.05 6.61 6.48
N ARG A 52 -13.87 6.71 5.85
CA ARG A 52 -13.60 6.19 4.51
C ARG A 52 -13.08 4.77 4.56
N THR A 53 -13.27 4.05 3.46
CA THR A 53 -12.90 2.64 3.35
C THR A 53 -11.94 2.42 2.19
N SER A 54 -11.11 1.39 2.28
CA SER A 54 -10.10 1.09 1.27
C SER A 54 -10.02 -0.40 0.98
N THR A 55 -9.52 -0.73 -0.20
CA THR A 55 -9.20 -2.09 -0.63
C THR A 55 -7.76 -2.13 -1.08
N ILE A 56 -7.00 -3.12 -0.61
CA ILE A 56 -5.63 -3.34 -1.05
C ILE A 56 -5.66 -4.43 -2.13
N ILE A 57 -5.08 -4.14 -3.28
CA ILE A 57 -4.83 -5.13 -4.34
C ILE A 57 -3.32 -5.17 -4.54
N THR A 58 -2.72 -6.35 -4.40
CA THR A 58 -1.27 -6.54 -4.56
C THR A 58 -0.99 -7.70 -5.50
N THR A 59 0.02 -7.53 -6.34
CA THR A 59 0.52 -8.52 -7.29
C THR A 59 1.93 -8.95 -6.90
N MET A 60 2.21 -10.24 -7.00
CA MET A 60 3.49 -10.83 -6.63
C MET A 60 3.75 -12.10 -7.47
N ASP A 61 5.01 -12.45 -7.68
CA ASP A 61 5.36 -13.72 -8.32
C ASP A 61 5.39 -14.88 -7.33
N SER A 62 5.55 -14.59 -6.04
CA SER A 62 5.48 -15.59 -4.97
C SER A 62 4.06 -16.08 -4.70
N PRO A 63 3.87 -17.33 -4.24
CA PRO A 63 2.57 -17.81 -3.79
C PRO A 63 2.03 -16.98 -2.61
N PRO A 64 0.76 -16.51 -2.62
CA PRO A 64 0.25 -15.61 -1.57
C PRO A 64 0.17 -16.26 -0.20
N LEU A 65 -0.05 -17.58 -0.15
CA LEU A 65 -0.09 -18.33 1.10
C LEU A 65 1.26 -18.28 1.82
N LEU A 66 2.35 -18.49 1.06
CA LEU A 66 3.72 -18.42 1.60
C LEU A 66 4.03 -17.02 2.13
N MET A 67 3.66 -15.98 1.39
CA MET A 67 3.84 -14.60 1.86
C MET A 67 3.05 -14.33 3.14
N ARG A 68 1.83 -14.87 3.25
CA ARG A 68 0.98 -14.69 4.42
C ARG A 68 1.47 -15.42 5.66
N THR A 69 2.06 -16.61 5.51
CA THR A 69 2.49 -17.42 6.65
C THR A 69 3.94 -17.16 7.04
N LEU A 70 4.88 -17.30 6.10
CA LEU A 70 6.31 -17.24 6.40
C LEU A 70 6.82 -15.80 6.54
N PHE A 71 6.29 -14.89 5.73
CA PHE A 71 6.69 -13.48 5.71
C PHE A 71 5.68 -12.56 6.41
N PHE A 72 4.69 -13.15 7.10
CA PHE A 72 3.65 -12.45 7.85
C PHE A 72 2.89 -11.39 7.04
N ASP A 73 2.93 -11.49 5.71
CA ASP A 73 2.35 -10.52 4.79
C ASP A 73 2.85 -9.08 5.05
N MET A 74 4.11 -8.93 5.46
CA MET A 74 4.64 -7.68 6.02
C MET A 74 4.38 -6.45 5.14
N SER A 75 4.52 -6.58 3.82
CA SER A 75 4.25 -5.48 2.88
C SER A 75 2.81 -4.96 2.98
N VAL A 76 1.83 -5.87 3.03
CA VAL A 76 0.42 -5.52 3.23
C VAL A 76 0.19 -4.99 4.64
N GLN A 77 0.80 -5.58 5.67
CA GLN A 77 0.59 -5.14 7.05
C GLN A 77 1.11 -3.72 7.28
N VAL A 78 2.32 -3.40 6.78
CA VAL A 78 2.89 -2.06 6.86
C VAL A 78 2.00 -1.06 6.13
N PHE A 79 1.57 -1.37 4.91
CA PHE A 79 0.70 -0.45 4.16
C PHE A 79 -0.67 -0.27 4.83
N LYS A 80 -1.28 -1.36 5.27
CA LYS A 80 -2.58 -1.36 5.97
C LYS A 80 -2.52 -0.61 7.29
N HIS A 81 -1.58 -0.95 8.16
CA HIS A 81 -1.54 -0.45 9.53
C HIS A 81 -0.75 0.86 9.65
N GLY A 82 0.42 0.92 9.02
CA GLY A 82 1.33 2.06 9.09
C GLY A 82 0.88 3.28 8.27
N ILE A 83 0.15 3.07 7.18
CA ILE A 83 -0.27 4.16 6.28
C ILE A 83 -1.79 4.35 6.32
N LEU A 84 -2.56 3.36 5.87
CA LEU A 84 -4.01 3.53 5.68
C LEU A 84 -4.76 3.70 7.01
N ASN A 85 -4.61 2.75 7.94
CA ASN A 85 -5.28 2.80 9.24
C ASN A 85 -4.77 3.96 10.11
N PHE A 86 -3.50 4.35 9.95
CA PHE A 86 -2.92 5.52 10.61
C PHE A 86 -3.67 6.79 10.20
N CYS A 87 -3.98 6.95 8.91
CA CYS A 87 -4.72 8.11 8.40
C CYS A 87 -6.25 8.02 8.60
N GLY A 88 -6.77 6.85 9.01
CA GLY A 88 -8.20 6.64 9.28
C GLY A 88 -8.96 5.85 8.21
N LEU A 89 -8.28 5.36 7.18
CA LEU A 89 -8.89 4.54 6.13
C LEU A 89 -9.03 3.09 6.61
N LYS A 90 -10.27 2.60 6.69
CA LYS A 90 -10.55 1.21 7.07
C LYS A 90 -10.38 0.26 5.87
N VAL A 91 -9.37 -0.58 5.91
CA VAL A 91 -9.18 -1.64 4.90
C VAL A 91 -10.25 -2.71 5.04
N LYS A 92 -11.19 -2.79 4.08
CA LYS A 92 -12.27 -3.79 4.06
C LYS A 92 -11.86 -5.10 3.39
N LYS A 93 -10.96 -5.04 2.41
CA LYS A 93 -10.55 -6.22 1.64
C LYS A 93 -9.08 -6.12 1.26
N VAL A 94 -8.41 -7.27 1.27
CA VAL A 94 -7.07 -7.43 0.71
C VAL A 94 -7.11 -8.55 -0.32
N MET A 95 -6.85 -8.22 -1.58
CA MET A 95 -6.72 -9.17 -2.68
C MET A 95 -5.24 -9.36 -3.01
N ARG A 96 -4.77 -10.60 -2.92
CA ARG A 96 -3.38 -10.98 -3.23
C ARG A 96 -3.36 -11.83 -4.47
N ILE A 97 -2.67 -11.36 -5.49
CA ILE A 97 -2.54 -12.01 -6.79
C ILE A 97 -1.11 -12.54 -6.87
N GLY A 98 -0.95 -13.85 -6.74
CA GLY A 98 0.36 -14.50 -6.76
C GLY A 98 0.67 -15.25 -8.06
N SER A 99 1.94 -15.59 -8.25
CA SER A 99 2.43 -16.34 -9.42
C SER A 99 2.05 -15.71 -10.76
N VAL A 100 2.07 -14.37 -10.82
CA VAL A 100 1.60 -13.59 -11.98
C VAL A 100 2.44 -13.85 -13.24
N ARG A 101 3.76 -13.94 -13.12
CA ARG A 101 4.64 -14.21 -14.26
C ARG A 101 4.30 -15.52 -14.99
N LYS A 102 3.95 -16.57 -14.24
CA LYS A 102 3.64 -17.91 -14.78
C LYS A 102 2.13 -18.16 -15.02
N SER A 103 1.28 -17.17 -14.79
CA SER A 103 -0.17 -17.34 -14.92
C SER A 103 -0.64 -17.34 -16.38
N SER A 104 -1.69 -18.10 -16.68
CA SER A 104 -2.33 -18.09 -18.01
C SER A 104 -3.11 -16.78 -18.28
N PRO A 105 -3.34 -16.42 -19.56
CA PRO A 105 -4.17 -15.27 -19.92
C PRO A 105 -5.59 -15.33 -19.33
N ALA A 106 -6.21 -16.50 -19.31
CA ALA A 106 -7.54 -16.69 -18.71
C ALA A 106 -7.56 -16.36 -17.21
N ARG A 107 -6.50 -16.73 -16.48
CA ARG A 107 -6.37 -16.43 -15.05
C ARG A 107 -6.19 -14.93 -14.82
N ARG A 108 -5.40 -14.26 -15.67
CA ARG A 108 -5.25 -12.79 -15.64
C ARG A 108 -6.55 -12.07 -15.92
N SER A 109 -7.32 -12.51 -16.91
CA SER A 109 -8.65 -11.96 -17.23
C SER A 109 -9.60 -12.08 -16.02
N THR A 110 -9.60 -13.22 -15.34
CA THR A 110 -10.38 -13.41 -14.11
C THR A 110 -10.03 -12.38 -13.03
N TRP A 111 -8.74 -12.14 -12.80
CA TRP A 111 -8.30 -11.14 -11.82
C TRP A 111 -8.68 -9.71 -12.22
N LEU A 112 -8.56 -9.36 -13.51
CA LEU A 112 -8.99 -8.06 -14.02
C LEU A 112 -10.48 -7.83 -13.82
N ASN A 113 -11.31 -8.85 -14.07
CA ASN A 113 -12.76 -8.78 -13.82
C ASN A 113 -13.08 -8.60 -12.34
N GLN A 114 -12.33 -9.27 -11.46
CA GLN A 114 -12.44 -9.09 -10.01
C GLN A 114 -12.07 -7.65 -9.60
N CYS A 115 -10.96 -7.11 -10.12
CA CYS A 115 -10.56 -5.72 -9.86
C CYS A 115 -11.59 -4.71 -10.37
N SER A 116 -12.14 -4.92 -11.57
CA SER A 116 -13.20 -4.07 -12.14
C SER A 116 -14.46 -4.06 -11.26
N THR A 117 -14.88 -5.24 -10.80
CA THR A 117 -16.02 -5.38 -9.90
C THR A 117 -15.78 -4.67 -8.56
N LEU A 118 -14.57 -4.77 -8.02
CA LEU A 118 -14.18 -4.05 -6.81
C LEU A 118 -14.22 -2.54 -7.00
N GLY A 119 -13.70 -2.02 -8.12
CA GLY A 119 -13.76 -0.60 -8.46
C GLY A 119 -15.19 -0.06 -8.58
N ARG A 120 -16.11 -0.84 -9.16
CA ARG A 120 -17.53 -0.46 -9.29
C ARG A 120 -18.29 -0.45 -7.95
N THR A 121 -17.80 -1.19 -6.96
CA THR A 121 -18.45 -1.31 -5.65
C THR A 121 -17.84 -0.37 -4.60
N TRP A 122 -16.88 0.47 -4.97
CA TRP A 122 -16.36 1.52 -4.11
C TRP A 122 -17.45 2.56 -3.84
N LYS A 123 -17.72 2.78 -2.55
CA LYS A 123 -18.60 3.83 -2.01
C LYS A 123 -17.75 4.81 -1.22
#